data_AF-A0A3S6C5Z9-F1
#
_entry.id   AF-A0A3S6C5Z9-F1
#
_cell.length_a   1.000
_cell.length_b   1.000
_cell.length_c   1.000
_cell.angle_alpha   90.00
_cell.angle_beta   90.00
_cell.angle_gamma   90.00
#
_symmetry.space_group_name_H-M   'P 1'
#
loop_
_entity.id
_entity.type
_entity.pdbx_description
1 polymer ?
#
loop_
_entity_poly.entity_id
_entity_poly.type
_entity_poly.pdbx_seq_one_letter_code
_entity_poly.pdbx_strand_id
1 'polypeptide(L)'
;MEQEEQEQEREQLRLQLWEAYCEVRSLCSHLRGNDITDSALSTDSSMDESSETSSAKDVPTGSLHISLLELRRLTQNLLDGNESTGSRRSDEEALEEQVRKLGEELREVRELYEAAQQRTCCSEGEVLQLHNQMALLSVEMCSLQEENKQMRTMAEVREPSEQLQSAIRDRDEAIAKKKAVEMELAKCKIDIMSLNNQLLDAIQQKLNLSQQLEACRMTCTE
;
A
#
# COMPACT_ATOMS: atom_id res chain seq x y z
N MET A 1 -80.43 -71.87 -23.69
CA MET A 1 -79.55 -71.92 -22.51
C MET A 1 -78.10 -72.13 -22.88
N GLU A 2 -77.57 -73.34 -23.14
CA GLU A 2 -76.11 -73.51 -23.40
C GLU A 2 -75.57 -72.65 -24.57
N GLN A 3 -76.34 -72.49 -25.65
CA GLN A 3 -75.92 -71.67 -26.80
C GLN A 3 -75.98 -70.15 -26.53
N GLU A 4 -76.89 -69.70 -25.67
CA GLU A 4 -77.00 -68.28 -25.26
C GLU A 4 -75.92 -67.91 -24.25
N GLU A 5 -75.54 -68.87 -23.40
CA GLU A 5 -74.48 -68.72 -22.39
C GLU A 5 -73.10 -68.62 -23.06
N GLN A 6 -72.82 -69.48 -24.07
CA GLN A 6 -71.61 -69.37 -24.89
C GLN A 6 -71.54 -68.08 -25.70
N GLU A 7 -72.68 -67.56 -26.15
CA GLU A 7 -72.72 -66.29 -26.88
C GLU A 7 -72.46 -65.09 -25.96
N GLN A 8 -72.98 -65.11 -24.73
CA GLN A 8 -72.65 -64.13 -23.70
C GLN A 8 -71.17 -64.17 -23.30
N GLU A 9 -70.58 -65.35 -23.10
CA GLU A 9 -69.16 -65.50 -22.80
C GLU A 9 -68.28 -64.95 -23.94
N ARG A 10 -68.67 -65.22 -25.20
CA ARG A 10 -67.97 -64.68 -26.39
C ARG A 10 -68.06 -63.17 -26.46
N GLU A 11 -69.21 -62.57 -26.12
CA GLU A 11 -69.37 -61.11 -26.06
C GLU A 11 -68.54 -60.50 -24.92
N GLN A 12 -68.50 -61.14 -23.76
CA GLN A 12 -67.69 -60.70 -22.62
C GLN A 12 -66.20 -60.73 -22.94
N LEU A 13 -65.70 -61.80 -23.56
CA LEU A 13 -64.30 -61.90 -24.03
C LEU A 13 -63.98 -60.82 -25.07
N ARG A 14 -64.94 -60.47 -25.94
CA ARG A 14 -64.78 -59.43 -26.95
C ARG A 14 -64.67 -58.04 -26.33
N LEU A 15 -65.42 -57.78 -25.27
CA LEU A 15 -65.34 -56.54 -24.49
C LEU A 15 -63.97 -56.40 -23.81
N GLN A 16 -63.53 -57.45 -23.11
CA GLN A 16 -62.23 -57.48 -22.44
C GLN A 16 -61.05 -57.29 -23.42
N LEU A 17 -61.14 -57.89 -24.61
CA LEU A 17 -60.12 -57.71 -25.65
C LEU A 17 -60.07 -56.27 -26.17
N TRP A 18 -61.22 -55.60 -26.28
CA TRP A 18 -61.32 -54.21 -26.68
C TRP A 18 -60.77 -53.26 -25.61
N GLU A 19 -61.11 -53.49 -24.33
CA GLU A 19 -60.56 -52.74 -23.19
C GLU A 19 -59.02 -52.84 -23.17
N ALA A 20 -58.48 -54.06 -23.29
CA ALA A 20 -57.04 -54.29 -23.35
C ALA A 20 -56.38 -53.58 -24.55
N TYR A 21 -57.04 -53.56 -25.71
CA TYR A 21 -56.57 -52.82 -26.88
C TYR A 21 -56.53 -51.31 -26.64
N CYS A 22 -57.59 -50.74 -26.06
CA CYS A 22 -57.66 -49.32 -25.73
C CYS A 22 -56.59 -48.91 -24.71
N GLU A 23 -56.34 -49.74 -23.70
CA GLU A 23 -55.28 -49.52 -22.70
C GLU A 23 -53.90 -49.53 -23.33
N VAL A 24 -53.59 -50.51 -24.18
CA VAL A 24 -52.28 -50.58 -24.87
C VAL A 24 -52.09 -49.39 -25.81
N ARG A 25 -53.14 -48.98 -26.54
CA ARG A 25 -53.09 -47.81 -27.41
C ARG A 25 -52.89 -46.51 -26.60
N SER A 26 -53.56 -46.40 -25.45
CA SER A 26 -53.36 -45.28 -24.53
C SER A 26 -51.90 -45.24 -24.04
N LEU A 27 -51.34 -46.38 -23.63
CA LEU A 27 -49.93 -46.48 -23.22
C LEU A 27 -48.99 -46.05 -24.35
N CYS A 28 -49.18 -46.56 -25.57
CA CYS A 28 -48.39 -46.12 -26.74
C CYS A 28 -48.48 -44.61 -26.97
N SER A 29 -49.67 -44.01 -26.80
CA SER A 29 -49.86 -42.56 -26.92
C SER A 29 -49.14 -41.78 -25.83
N HIS A 30 -49.16 -42.26 -24.58
CA HIS A 30 -48.44 -41.62 -23.47
C HIS A 30 -46.92 -41.69 -23.67
N LEU A 31 -46.39 -42.82 -24.13
CA LEU A 31 -44.96 -42.96 -24.40
C LEU A 31 -44.52 -42.06 -25.57
N ARG A 32 -45.33 -41.96 -26.63
CA ARG A 32 -45.09 -41.05 -27.76
C ARG A 32 -45.19 -39.57 -27.37
N GLY A 33 -46.12 -39.24 -26.47
CA GLY A 33 -46.29 -37.88 -25.94
C GLY A 33 -45.12 -37.43 -25.06
N ASN A 34 -44.51 -38.36 -24.33
CA ASN A 34 -43.27 -38.09 -23.58
C ASN A 34 -42.05 -37.92 -24.52
N ASP A 35 -41.97 -38.64 -25.64
CA ASP A 35 -40.93 -38.45 -26.67
C ASP A 35 -40.96 -37.06 -27.34
N ILE A 36 -42.13 -36.38 -27.36
CA ILE A 36 -42.28 -35.03 -27.95
C ILE A 36 -41.68 -33.93 -27.06
N THR A 37 -41.41 -34.21 -25.78
CA THR A 37 -40.90 -33.18 -24.87
C THR A 37 -39.42 -32.83 -25.06
N ASP A 38 -38.72 -33.47 -26.02
CA ASP A 38 -37.31 -33.14 -26.30
C ASP A 38 -36.91 -33.23 -27.79
N SER A 39 -37.85 -32.97 -28.71
CA SER A 39 -37.55 -32.81 -30.15
C SER A 39 -38.10 -31.50 -30.70
N ALA A 40 -37.40 -30.42 -30.41
CA ALA A 40 -37.58 -29.13 -31.06
C ALA A 40 -36.97 -29.14 -32.47
N LEU A 41 -37.51 -29.91 -33.43
CA LEU A 41 -37.35 -29.68 -34.88
C LEU A 41 -38.49 -30.35 -35.65
N SER A 42 -39.34 -29.53 -36.28
CA SER A 42 -40.45 -29.94 -37.14
C SER A 42 -39.99 -30.67 -38.40
N THR A 43 -40.63 -31.78 -38.75
CA THR A 43 -40.98 -32.09 -40.16
C THR A 43 -42.15 -33.07 -40.21
N ASP A 44 -43.27 -32.54 -40.71
CA ASP A 44 -44.38 -33.19 -41.42
C ASP A 44 -44.64 -34.68 -41.13
N SER A 45 -45.67 -34.96 -40.34
CA SER A 45 -46.44 -36.20 -40.52
C SER A 45 -47.94 -35.89 -40.44
N SER A 46 -48.47 -35.42 -41.56
CA SER A 46 -49.88 -35.62 -41.88
C SER A 46 -50.12 -37.10 -42.22
N MET A 47 -50.61 -37.86 -41.24
CA MET A 47 -51.44 -39.04 -41.51
C MET A 47 -52.30 -39.31 -40.29
N ASP A 48 -53.46 -38.69 -40.34
CA ASP A 48 -54.64 -39.12 -39.60
C ASP A 48 -54.92 -40.59 -39.95
N GLU A 49 -54.64 -41.47 -39.00
CA GLU A 49 -55.24 -42.80 -38.91
C GLU A 49 -55.92 -42.90 -37.54
N SER A 50 -56.80 -41.94 -37.27
CA SER A 50 -57.88 -42.10 -36.30
C SER A 50 -58.93 -43.00 -36.94
N SER A 51 -58.56 -44.24 -37.23
CA SER A 51 -59.52 -45.27 -37.62
C SER A 51 -60.39 -45.57 -36.39
N GLU A 52 -61.61 -45.03 -36.43
CA GLU A 52 -62.71 -45.26 -35.50
C GLU A 52 -62.96 -46.77 -35.33
N THR A 53 -62.55 -47.32 -34.18
CA THR A 53 -63.04 -48.61 -33.69
C THR A 53 -63.81 -48.37 -32.40
N SER A 54 -64.92 -47.62 -32.54
CA SER A 54 -65.82 -47.22 -31.45
C SER A 54 -66.68 -48.37 -30.90
N SER A 55 -66.47 -49.59 -31.41
CA SER A 55 -67.20 -50.79 -31.01
C SER A 55 -66.27 -52.00 -30.94
N ALA A 56 -66.49 -52.85 -29.93
CA ALA A 56 -65.90 -54.19 -29.86
C ALA A 56 -66.16 -55.00 -31.15
N LYS A 57 -67.23 -54.66 -31.90
CA LYS A 57 -67.63 -55.31 -33.16
C LYS A 57 -66.70 -55.04 -34.35
N ASP A 58 -65.85 -54.01 -34.28
CA ASP A 58 -65.08 -53.52 -35.43
C ASP A 58 -63.56 -53.69 -35.30
N VAL A 59 -63.06 -54.40 -34.27
CA VAL A 59 -61.62 -54.63 -34.10
C VAL A 59 -61.13 -55.67 -35.10
N PRO A 60 -60.25 -55.31 -36.05
CA PRO A 60 -59.64 -56.28 -36.96
C PRO A 60 -58.79 -57.31 -36.20
N THR A 61 -58.83 -58.56 -36.64
CA THR A 61 -57.98 -59.63 -36.08
C THR A 61 -56.52 -59.24 -36.22
N GLY A 62 -55.83 -59.02 -35.09
CA GLY A 62 -54.41 -58.68 -35.05
C GLY A 62 -54.08 -57.24 -34.62
N SER A 63 -55.05 -56.33 -34.47
CA SER A 63 -54.77 -54.94 -34.06
C SER A 63 -54.09 -54.83 -32.69
N LEU A 64 -54.50 -55.67 -31.72
CA LEU A 64 -53.84 -55.75 -30.41
C LEU A 64 -52.37 -56.18 -30.55
N HIS A 65 -52.09 -57.13 -31.43
CA HIS A 65 -50.72 -57.60 -31.66
C HIS A 65 -49.83 -56.49 -32.23
N ILE A 66 -50.36 -55.69 -33.18
CA ILE A 66 -49.66 -54.54 -33.75
C ILE A 66 -49.39 -53.48 -32.66
N SER A 67 -50.39 -53.14 -31.84
CA SER A 67 -50.21 -52.17 -30.76
C SER A 67 -49.24 -52.66 -29.67
N LEU A 68 -49.20 -53.97 -29.39
CA LEU A 68 -48.21 -54.55 -28.48
C LEU A 68 -46.78 -54.53 -29.05
N LEU A 69 -46.62 -54.77 -30.36
CA LEU A 69 -45.32 -54.62 -31.03
C LEU A 69 -44.85 -53.17 -31.01
N GLU A 70 -45.77 -52.22 -31.20
CA GLU A 70 -45.49 -50.80 -31.08
C GLU A 70 -45.08 -50.42 -29.65
N LEU A 71 -45.82 -50.88 -28.63
CA LEU A 71 -45.49 -50.66 -27.22
C LEU A 71 -44.10 -51.20 -26.91
N ARG A 72 -43.79 -52.43 -27.37
CA ARG A 72 -42.46 -53.03 -27.20
C ARG A 72 -41.37 -52.17 -27.84
N ARG A 73 -41.60 -51.65 -29.05
CA ARG A 73 -40.64 -50.76 -29.74
C ARG A 73 -40.43 -49.46 -28.98
N LEU A 74 -41.50 -48.81 -28.52
CA LEU A 74 -41.44 -47.56 -27.76
C LEU A 74 -40.70 -47.74 -26.42
N THR A 75 -41.00 -48.82 -25.69
CA THR A 75 -40.31 -49.13 -24.43
C THR A 75 -38.82 -49.46 -24.66
N GLN A 76 -38.49 -50.17 -25.74
CA GLN A 76 -37.09 -50.44 -26.10
C GLN A 76 -36.33 -49.14 -26.47
N ASN A 77 -36.97 -48.21 -27.19
CA ASN A 77 -36.37 -46.91 -27.50
C ASN A 77 -36.06 -46.09 -26.24
N LEU A 78 -36.89 -46.18 -25.20
CA LEU A 78 -36.63 -45.47 -23.93
C LEU A 78 -35.46 -46.08 -23.17
N LEU A 79 -35.31 -47.40 -23.23
CA LEU A 79 -34.19 -48.12 -22.63
C LEU A 79 -32.89 -47.86 -23.39
N ASP A 80 -32.93 -47.85 -24.73
CA ASP A 80 -31.78 -47.59 -25.59
C ASP A 80 -31.43 -46.09 -25.63
N GLY A 81 -32.43 -45.21 -25.53
CA GLY A 81 -32.25 -43.76 -25.40
C GLY A 81 -31.50 -43.35 -24.14
N ASN A 82 -31.45 -44.23 -23.13
CA ASN A 82 -30.59 -44.06 -21.95
C ASN A 82 -29.09 -44.14 -22.30
N GLU A 83 -28.69 -44.82 -23.38
CA GLU A 83 -27.30 -44.81 -23.87
C GLU A 83 -26.93 -43.45 -24.52
N SER A 84 -27.90 -42.73 -25.10
CA SER A 84 -27.72 -41.36 -25.60
C SER A 84 -27.51 -40.34 -24.48
N THR A 85 -27.87 -40.69 -23.23
CA THR A 85 -27.50 -39.89 -22.05
C THR A 85 -26.00 -39.89 -21.77
N GLY A 86 -25.21 -40.79 -22.37
CA GLY A 86 -23.76 -40.77 -22.26
C GLY A 86 -23.12 -39.48 -22.82
N SER A 87 -23.68 -38.94 -23.91
CA SER A 87 -23.24 -37.65 -24.46
C SER A 87 -23.62 -36.48 -23.54
N ARG A 88 -24.84 -36.50 -22.99
CA ARG A 88 -25.31 -35.47 -22.05
C ARG A 88 -24.55 -35.49 -20.73
N ARG A 89 -24.24 -36.68 -20.20
CA ARG A 89 -23.39 -36.87 -19.02
C ARG A 89 -21.96 -36.38 -19.26
N SER A 90 -21.40 -36.64 -20.43
CA SER A 90 -20.07 -36.13 -20.80
C SER A 90 -20.04 -34.61 -20.89
N ASP A 91 -21.08 -33.97 -21.42
CA ASP A 91 -21.19 -32.51 -21.49
C ASP A 91 -21.43 -31.90 -20.09
N GLU A 92 -22.19 -32.58 -19.23
CA GLU A 92 -22.42 -32.21 -17.83
C GLU A 92 -21.11 -32.30 -17.00
N GLU A 93 -20.37 -33.41 -17.12
CA GLU A 93 -19.05 -33.56 -16.49
C GLU A 93 -18.03 -32.51 -16.99
N ALA A 94 -18.05 -32.18 -18.29
CA ALA A 94 -17.19 -31.13 -18.84
C ALA A 94 -17.55 -29.72 -18.32
N LEU A 95 -18.84 -29.44 -18.12
CA LEU A 95 -19.31 -28.20 -17.52
C LEU A 95 -18.95 -28.12 -16.03
N GLU A 96 -19.10 -29.22 -15.27
CA GLU A 96 -18.69 -29.29 -13.86
C GLU A 96 -17.19 -29.03 -13.70
N GLU A 97 -16.37 -29.62 -14.57
CA GLU A 97 -14.93 -29.40 -14.62
C GLU A 97 -14.59 -27.94 -14.96
N GLN A 98 -15.33 -27.32 -15.89
CA GLN A 98 -15.16 -25.91 -16.22
C GLN A 98 -15.56 -24.99 -15.05
N VAL A 99 -16.64 -25.31 -14.34
CA VAL A 99 -17.07 -24.60 -13.13
C VAL A 99 -16.02 -24.75 -12.02
N ARG A 100 -15.47 -25.96 -11.84
CA ARG A 100 -14.39 -26.22 -10.88
C ARG A 100 -13.16 -25.38 -11.21
N LYS A 101 -12.74 -25.37 -12.48
CA LYS A 101 -11.61 -24.60 -12.96
C LYS A 101 -11.81 -23.08 -12.79
N LEU A 102 -12.97 -22.56 -13.17
CA LEU A 102 -13.33 -21.15 -12.95
C LEU A 102 -13.37 -20.81 -11.45
N GLY A 103 -13.81 -21.74 -10.61
CA GLY A 103 -13.79 -21.61 -9.16
C GLY A 103 -12.37 -21.56 -8.57
N GLU A 104 -11.43 -22.30 -9.16
CA GLU A 104 -10.00 -22.25 -8.82
C GLU A 104 -9.38 -20.92 -9.29
N GLU A 105 -9.61 -20.51 -10.53
CA GLU A 105 -9.14 -19.22 -11.07
C GLU A 105 -9.68 -18.03 -10.25
N LEU A 106 -10.96 -18.06 -9.85
CA LEU A 106 -11.55 -17.03 -8.99
C LEU A 106 -10.87 -16.99 -7.62
N ARG A 107 -10.49 -18.15 -7.07
CA ARG A 107 -9.77 -18.25 -5.79
C ARG A 107 -8.37 -17.70 -5.90
N GLU A 108 -7.64 -18.04 -6.96
CA GLU A 108 -6.30 -17.52 -7.24
C GLU A 108 -6.32 -15.99 -7.40
N VAL A 109 -7.27 -15.45 -8.15
CA VAL A 109 -7.43 -13.99 -8.31
C VAL A 109 -7.73 -13.31 -6.98
N ARG A 110 -8.55 -13.93 -6.11
CA ARG A 110 -8.84 -13.41 -4.77
C ARG A 110 -7.59 -13.37 -3.89
N GLU A 111 -6.82 -14.45 -3.86
CA GLU A 111 -5.57 -14.51 -3.08
C GLU A 111 -4.56 -13.47 -3.57
N LEU A 112 -4.42 -13.29 -4.89
CA LEU A 112 -3.55 -12.26 -5.47
C LEU A 112 -4.02 -10.84 -5.11
N TYR A 113 -5.34 -10.60 -5.12
CA TYR A 113 -5.92 -9.32 -4.72
C TYR A 113 -5.66 -9.02 -3.24
N GLU A 114 -5.88 -9.99 -2.36
CA GLU A 114 -5.62 -9.84 -0.92
C GLU A 114 -4.12 -9.62 -0.64
N ALA A 115 -3.23 -10.34 -1.32
CA ALA A 115 -1.79 -10.14 -1.21
C ALA A 115 -1.35 -8.76 -1.76
N ALA A 116 -1.98 -8.28 -2.83
CA ALA A 116 -1.74 -6.92 -3.33
C ALA A 116 -2.22 -5.87 -2.31
N GLN A 117 -3.41 -6.06 -1.73
CA GLN A 117 -3.97 -5.16 -0.73
C GLN A 117 -3.14 -5.11 0.55
N GLN A 118 -2.64 -6.24 1.03
CA GLN A 118 -1.72 -6.29 2.17
C GLN A 118 -0.41 -5.54 1.88
N ARG A 119 0.16 -5.72 0.68
CA ARG A 119 1.35 -4.97 0.25
C ARG A 119 1.11 -3.47 0.21
N THR A 120 -0.04 -3.04 -0.30
CA THR A 120 -0.44 -1.62 -0.29
C THR A 120 -0.57 -1.09 1.14
N CYS A 121 -1.25 -1.82 2.04
CA CYS A 121 -1.39 -1.43 3.44
C CYS A 121 -0.04 -1.30 4.17
N CYS A 122 0.87 -2.26 3.97
CA CYS A 122 2.23 -2.18 4.52
C CYS A 122 3.00 -0.97 3.95
N SER A 123 2.93 -0.75 2.63
CA SER A 123 3.60 0.36 1.96
C SER A 123 3.07 1.72 2.42
N GLU A 124 1.75 1.87 2.60
CA GLU A 124 1.14 3.07 3.17
C GLU A 124 1.65 3.36 4.58
N GLY A 125 1.82 2.32 5.41
CA GLY A 125 2.43 2.42 6.73
C GLY A 125 3.87 2.94 6.69
N GLU A 126 4.69 2.41 5.78
CA GLU A 126 6.07 2.88 5.56
C GLU A 126 6.12 4.34 5.10
N VAL A 127 5.24 4.73 4.17
CA VAL A 127 5.12 6.11 3.69
C VAL A 127 4.76 7.06 4.83
N LEU A 128 3.80 6.69 5.69
CA LEU A 128 3.45 7.48 6.86
C LEU A 128 4.60 7.58 7.85
N GLN A 129 5.34 6.49 8.08
CA GLN A 129 6.50 6.49 8.96
C GLN A 129 7.61 7.40 8.43
N LEU A 130 7.91 7.34 7.13
CA LEU A 130 8.89 8.23 6.49
C LEU A 130 8.43 9.68 6.51
N HIS A 131 7.14 9.94 6.26
CA HIS A 131 6.56 11.27 6.34
C HIS A 131 6.73 11.89 7.73
N ASN A 132 6.43 11.11 8.79
CA ASN A 132 6.63 11.54 10.18
C ASN A 132 8.11 11.82 10.49
N GLN A 133 9.04 10.98 10.02
CA GLN A 133 10.48 11.23 10.18
C GLN A 133 10.92 12.50 9.45
N MET A 134 10.47 12.71 8.21
CA MET A 134 10.75 13.95 7.47
C MET A 134 10.19 15.18 8.18
N ALA A 135 9.00 15.08 8.77
CA ALA A 135 8.39 16.18 9.52
C ALA A 135 9.22 16.54 10.76
N LEU A 136 9.66 15.55 11.54
CA LEU A 136 10.54 15.75 12.69
C LEU A 136 11.87 16.39 12.29
N LEU A 137 12.55 15.83 11.27
CA LEU A 137 13.81 16.37 10.76
C LEU A 137 13.63 17.79 10.21
N SER A 138 12.49 18.12 9.60
CA SER A 138 12.20 19.47 9.12
C SER A 138 12.08 20.47 10.26
N VAL A 139 11.43 20.09 11.37
CA VAL A 139 11.33 20.92 12.57
C VAL A 139 12.71 21.13 13.21
N GLU A 140 13.51 20.07 13.34
CA GLU A 140 14.88 20.16 13.84
C GLU A 140 15.75 21.08 12.96
N MET A 141 15.65 20.94 11.64
CA MET A 141 16.34 21.81 10.69
C MET A 141 15.94 23.27 10.84
N CYS A 142 14.65 23.57 10.98
CA CYS A 142 14.17 24.93 11.24
C CYS A 142 14.74 25.48 12.55
N SER A 143 14.70 24.70 13.63
CA SER A 143 15.25 25.09 14.94
C SER A 143 16.75 25.40 14.86
N LEU A 144 17.53 24.54 14.19
CA LEU A 144 18.96 24.74 14.01
C LEU A 144 19.27 25.95 13.12
N GLN A 145 18.46 26.19 12.08
CA GLN A 145 18.59 27.38 11.25
C GLN A 145 18.31 28.66 12.04
N GLU A 146 17.29 28.67 12.89
CA GLU A 146 16.98 29.79 13.77
C GLU A 146 18.11 30.03 14.78
N GLU A 147 18.64 28.99 15.43
CA GLU A 147 19.76 29.10 16.35
C GLU A 147 21.02 29.62 15.64
N ASN A 148 21.32 29.14 14.43
CA ASN A 148 22.46 29.62 13.65
C ASN A 148 22.29 31.11 13.27
N LYS A 149 21.08 31.51 12.87
CA LYS A 149 20.76 32.91 12.57
C LYS A 149 20.89 33.79 13.82
N GLN A 150 20.43 33.31 14.98
CA GLN A 150 20.61 34.00 16.25
C GLN A 150 22.10 34.13 16.60
N MET A 151 22.89 33.07 16.50
CA MET A 151 24.33 33.15 16.75
C MET A 151 25.05 34.11 15.80
N ARG A 152 24.71 34.13 14.51
CA ARG A 152 25.29 35.08 13.54
C ARG A 152 24.93 36.52 13.87
N THR A 153 23.65 36.80 14.13
CA THR A 153 23.22 38.16 14.52
C THR A 153 23.88 38.58 15.84
N MET A 154 23.99 37.69 16.81
CA MET A 154 24.73 37.95 18.05
C MET A 154 26.21 38.21 17.78
N ALA A 155 26.85 37.47 16.88
CA ALA A 155 28.26 37.66 16.51
C ALA A 155 28.50 38.98 15.77
N GLU A 156 27.58 39.39 14.88
CA GLU A 156 27.61 40.70 14.20
C GLU A 156 27.40 41.86 15.19
N VAL A 157 26.53 41.67 16.20
CA VAL A 157 26.34 42.64 17.29
C VAL A 157 27.50 42.60 18.30
N ARG A 158 28.29 41.51 18.31
CA ARG A 158 29.49 41.33 19.16
C ARG A 158 30.71 42.09 18.62
N GLU A 159 30.51 43.17 17.89
CA GLU A 159 31.46 44.28 17.98
C GLU A 159 31.70 44.57 19.48
N PRO A 160 32.96 44.74 19.94
CA PRO A 160 33.20 45.08 21.34
C PRO A 160 32.33 46.28 21.66
N SER A 161 31.51 46.17 22.71
CA SER A 161 30.49 47.18 23.01
C SER A 161 31.12 48.57 22.94
N GLU A 162 30.38 49.58 22.47
CA GLU A 162 30.93 50.95 22.37
C GLU A 162 31.57 51.41 23.69
N GLN A 163 31.04 50.93 24.82
CA GLN A 163 31.59 51.11 26.16
C GLN A 163 32.96 50.42 26.34
N LEU A 164 33.12 49.16 25.91
CA LEU A 164 34.40 48.45 25.94
C LEU A 164 35.44 49.13 25.02
N GLN A 165 35.04 49.55 23.82
CA GLN A 165 35.94 50.30 22.93
C GLN A 165 36.36 51.63 23.55
N SER A 166 35.43 52.38 24.16
CA SER A 166 35.75 53.62 24.87
C SER A 166 36.74 53.36 26.02
N ALA A 167 36.49 52.35 26.86
CA ALA A 167 37.37 52.00 27.97
C ALA A 167 38.78 51.58 27.51
N ILE A 168 38.89 50.89 26.36
CA ILE A 168 40.19 50.55 25.76
C ILE A 168 40.93 51.83 25.34
N ARG A 169 40.26 52.76 24.66
CA ARG A 169 40.88 54.05 24.27
C ARG A 169 41.32 54.85 25.49
N ASP A 170 40.48 54.96 26.51
CA ASP A 170 40.77 55.73 27.73
C ASP A 170 41.98 55.13 28.47
N ARG A 171 42.06 53.80 28.53
CA ARG A 171 43.23 53.08 29.07
C ARG A 171 44.48 53.40 28.26
N ASP A 172 44.41 53.34 26.93
CA ASP A 172 45.57 53.56 26.07
C ASP A 172 46.06 55.00 26.15
N GLU A 173 45.15 55.98 26.25
CA GLU A 173 45.48 57.38 26.51
C GLU A 173 46.15 57.56 27.88
N ALA A 174 45.65 56.91 28.93
CA ALA A 174 46.26 56.95 30.25
C ALA A 174 47.66 56.34 30.26
N ILE A 175 47.88 55.23 29.52
CA ILE A 175 49.20 54.62 29.34
C ILE A 175 50.15 55.58 28.62
N ALA A 176 49.69 56.26 27.57
CA ALA A 176 50.50 57.24 26.84
C ALA A 176 50.90 58.42 27.73
N LYS A 177 49.96 58.98 28.51
CA LYS A 177 50.24 60.04 29.49
C LYS A 177 51.23 59.58 30.55
N LYS A 178 51.07 58.37 31.09
CA LYS A 178 52.01 57.79 32.06
C LYS A 178 53.42 57.72 31.47
N LYS A 179 53.57 57.18 30.25
CA LYS A 179 54.88 57.10 29.58
C LYS A 179 55.49 58.48 29.35
N ALA A 180 54.70 59.49 28.98
CA ALA A 180 55.18 60.85 28.82
C ALA A 180 55.74 61.42 30.13
N VAL A 181 55.01 61.24 31.24
CA VAL A 181 55.46 61.68 32.56
C VAL A 181 56.72 60.91 33.01
N GLU A 182 56.79 59.60 32.75
CA GLU A 182 57.98 58.79 33.06
C GLU A 182 59.22 59.27 32.27
N MET A 183 59.05 59.67 31.01
CA MET A 183 60.14 60.25 30.21
C MET A 183 60.62 61.60 30.77
N GLU A 184 59.69 62.51 31.12
CA GLU A 184 60.05 63.79 31.74
C GLU A 184 60.72 63.60 33.12
N LEU A 185 60.26 62.62 33.91
CA LEU A 185 60.90 62.26 35.17
C LEU A 185 62.33 61.75 34.97
N ALA A 186 62.56 60.91 33.96
CA ALA A 186 63.91 60.43 33.62
C ALA A 186 64.82 61.60 33.20
N LYS A 187 64.30 62.54 32.41
CA LYS A 187 65.03 63.76 32.02
C LYS A 187 65.39 64.62 33.23
N CYS A 188 64.44 64.89 34.12
CA CYS A 188 64.69 65.65 35.35
C CYS A 188 65.74 64.99 36.25
N LYS A 189 65.74 63.65 36.35
CA LYS A 189 66.80 62.92 37.07
C LYS A 189 68.18 63.14 36.47
N ILE A 190 68.30 63.12 35.14
CA ILE A 190 69.55 63.39 34.43
C ILE A 190 70.01 64.83 34.72
N ASP A 191 69.10 65.80 34.66
CA ASP A 191 69.40 67.21 34.94
C ASP A 191 69.91 67.41 36.38
N ILE A 192 69.27 66.77 37.37
CA ILE A 192 69.72 66.80 38.78
C ILE A 192 71.11 66.16 38.93
N MET A 193 71.36 65.02 38.29
CA MET A 193 72.68 64.38 38.34
C MET A 193 73.76 65.28 37.74
N SER A 194 73.47 65.94 36.61
CA SER A 194 74.37 66.92 36.00
C SER A 194 74.66 68.09 36.93
N LEU A 195 73.62 68.65 37.56
CA LEU A 195 73.76 69.77 38.49
C LEU A 195 74.55 69.38 39.75
N ASN A 196 74.34 68.17 40.27
CA ASN A 196 75.11 67.64 41.40
C ASN A 196 76.59 67.50 41.07
N ASN A 197 76.94 67.03 39.87
CA ASN A 197 78.33 66.96 39.43
C ASN A 197 78.93 68.37 39.32
N GLN A 198 78.22 69.31 38.71
CA GLN A 198 78.66 70.72 38.64
C GLN A 198 78.88 71.33 40.03
N LEU A 199 78.00 71.02 41.00
CA LEU A 199 78.14 71.48 42.38
C LEU A 199 79.37 70.86 43.06
N LEU A 200 79.60 69.56 42.89
CA LEU A 200 80.79 68.87 43.41
C LEU A 200 82.08 69.50 42.84
N ASP A 201 82.12 69.74 41.54
CA ASP A 201 83.26 70.41 40.88
C ASP A 201 83.49 71.82 41.45
N ALA A 202 82.44 72.60 41.64
CA ALA A 202 82.53 73.95 42.21
C ALA A 202 83.01 73.93 43.68
N ILE A 203 82.55 72.97 44.49
CA ILE A 203 83.03 72.78 45.87
C ILE A 203 84.50 72.40 45.87
N GLN A 204 84.92 71.47 45.00
CA GLN A 204 86.30 71.04 44.89
C GLN A 204 87.22 72.21 44.48
N GLN A 205 86.79 73.02 43.50
CA GLN A 205 87.51 74.24 43.11
C GLN A 205 87.62 75.23 44.28
N LYS A 206 86.52 75.48 45.01
CA LYS A 206 86.53 76.38 46.18
C LYS A 206 87.46 75.88 47.28
N LEU A 207 87.46 74.57 47.56
CA LEU A 207 88.34 73.96 48.56
C LEU A 207 89.81 74.17 48.19
N ASN A 208 90.17 73.88 46.94
CA ASN A 208 91.54 74.07 46.43
C ASN A 208 91.98 75.54 46.57
N LEU A 209 91.14 76.50 46.18
CA LEU A 209 91.44 77.93 46.33
C LEU A 209 91.59 78.34 47.80
N SER A 210 90.72 77.82 48.68
CA SER A 210 90.81 78.10 50.12
C SER A 210 92.11 77.56 50.72
N GLN A 211 92.53 76.36 50.32
CA GLN A 211 93.83 75.78 50.72
C GLN A 211 95.02 76.61 50.20
N GLN A 212 94.97 77.08 48.96
CA GLN A 212 96.01 77.97 48.40
C GLN A 212 96.10 79.30 49.17
N LEU A 213 94.96 79.91 49.50
CA LEU A 213 94.92 81.14 50.29
C LEU A 213 95.47 80.95 51.71
N GLU A 214 95.12 79.85 52.38
CA GLU A 214 95.66 79.52 53.71
C GLU A 214 97.19 79.33 53.63
N ALA A 215 97.68 78.60 52.62
CA ALA A 215 99.12 78.42 52.40
C ALA A 215 99.84 79.76 52.17
N CYS A 216 99.30 80.65 51.33
CA CYS A 216 99.84 81.99 51.14
C CYS A 216 99.86 82.80 52.45
N ARG A 217 98.81 82.71 53.26
CA ARG A 217 98.74 83.41 54.55
C ARG A 217 99.87 82.97 55.48
N MET A 218 100.10 81.66 55.61
CA MET A 218 101.15 81.12 56.47
C MET A 218 102.55 81.57 56.02
N THR A 219 102.82 81.60 54.72
CA THR A 219 104.12 82.05 54.18
C THR A 219 104.38 83.56 54.31
N CYS A 220 103.35 84.38 54.56
CA CYS A 220 103.50 85.83 54.74
C CYS A 220 103.55 86.26 56.22
N THR A 221 103.30 85.34 57.16
CA THR A 221 103.31 85.59 58.61
C THR A 221 104.56 85.08 59.32
N GLU A 222 105.46 84.40 58.61
CA GLU A 222 106.84 84.09 59.03
C GLU A 222 107.82 85.15 58.51
#